data_AF-A0A0J8RQP6-F1
#
_entry.id   AF-A0A0J8RQP6-F1
#
_cell.length_a   1.000
_cell.length_b   1.000
_cell.length_c   1.000
_cell.angle_alpha   90.00
_cell.angle_beta   90.00
_cell.angle_gamma   90.00
#
_symmetry.space_group_name_H-M   'P 1'
#
loop_
_entity.id
_entity.type
_entity.pdbx_description
1 polymer ?
#
loop_
_entity_poly.entity_id
_entity_poly.type
_entity_poly.pdbx_seq_one_letter_code
_entity_poly.pdbx_strand_id
1 'polypeptide(L)'
;MSDAEFDAIKRLQAERNAAAAAKKGSKTFDPSNQRTDFSTKASLTESFDTTLYDRNGADKYAGYNTSIAVDGEDDEMPDADADQSRRLIGQYTASKDQLNEFASGKGVEEEDILLGREKSARISERETEYQKRRFNRALTPTRADPFAENANANVEAEGHAIATSLDFETREGRRTREEDHR
;
A
#
# COMPACT_ATOMS: atom_id res chain seq x y z
N MET A 1 -1.22 -15.86 29.42
CA MET A 1 -1.22 -14.64 30.24
C MET A 1 -1.32 -15.07 31.68
N SER A 2 -0.29 -14.82 32.48
CA SER A 2 -0.29 -15.15 33.91
C SER A 2 -1.02 -14.06 34.69
N ASP A 3 -1.61 -14.41 35.84
CA ASP A 3 -2.31 -13.44 36.71
C ASP A 3 -1.40 -12.26 37.12
N ALA A 4 -0.09 -12.52 37.23
CA ALA A 4 0.92 -11.51 37.51
C ALA A 4 1.06 -10.46 36.37
N GLU A 5 0.90 -10.88 35.11
CA GLU A 5 0.92 -9.96 33.97
C GLU A 5 -0.33 -9.08 33.95
N PHE A 6 -1.49 -9.61 34.35
CA PHE A 6 -2.73 -8.86 34.43
C PHE A 6 -2.66 -7.76 35.49
N ASP A 7 -2.12 -8.07 36.68
CA ASP A 7 -1.94 -7.09 37.76
C ASP A 7 -0.93 -6.00 37.38
N ALA A 8 0.14 -6.35 36.67
CA ALA A 8 1.11 -5.40 36.15
C ALA A 8 0.47 -4.43 35.13
N ILE A 9 -0.32 -4.96 34.19
CA ILE A 9 -1.05 -4.15 33.20
C ILE A 9 -2.02 -3.22 33.91
N LYS A 10 -2.82 -3.72 34.86
CA LYS A 10 -3.79 -2.91 35.62
C LYS A 10 -3.11 -1.77 36.37
N ARG A 11 -1.95 -2.02 36.98
CA ARG A 11 -1.14 -0.99 37.66
C ARG A 11 -0.65 0.07 36.68
N LEU A 12 -0.10 -0.33 35.53
CA LEU A 12 0.40 0.60 34.50
C LEU A 12 -0.74 1.44 33.89
N GLN A 13 -1.92 0.87 33.71
CA GLN A 13 -3.09 1.62 33.23
C GLN A 13 -3.56 2.65 34.27
N ALA A 14 -3.59 2.29 35.55
CA ALA A 14 -3.95 3.21 36.63
C ALA A 14 -2.95 4.37 36.74
N GLU A 15 -1.65 4.08 36.65
CA GLU A 15 -0.58 5.09 36.69
C GLU A 15 -0.67 6.07 35.51
N ARG A 16 -0.89 5.55 34.29
CA ARG A 16 -1.10 6.38 33.09
C ARG A 16 -2.34 7.26 33.21
N ASN A 17 -3.44 6.73 33.74
CA ASN A 17 -4.68 7.49 33.93
C ASN A 17 -4.50 8.59 35.00
N ALA A 18 -3.76 8.32 36.08
CA ALA A 18 -3.43 9.32 37.09
C ALA A 18 -2.53 10.44 36.53
N ALA A 19 -1.51 10.08 35.73
CA ALA A 19 -0.64 11.05 35.06
C ALA A 19 -1.39 11.91 34.02
N ALA A 20 -2.38 11.33 33.33
CA ALA A 20 -3.25 12.05 32.39
C ALA A 20 -4.23 12.99 33.12
N ALA A 21 -4.77 12.56 34.26
CA ALA A 21 -5.64 13.39 35.09
C ALA A 21 -4.90 14.62 35.66
N ALA A 22 -3.63 14.47 36.07
CA ALA A 22 -2.78 15.59 36.48
C ALA A 22 -2.48 16.59 35.35
N LYS A 23 -2.57 16.15 34.09
CA LYS A 23 -2.42 16.99 32.89
C LYS A 23 -3.76 17.47 32.31
N LYS A 24 -4.89 17.13 32.94
CA LYS A 24 -6.25 17.56 32.55
C LYS A 24 -6.58 18.99 33.01
N GLY A 25 -5.58 19.76 33.43
CA GLY A 25 -5.60 21.21 33.43
C GLY A 25 -4.98 21.68 32.12
N SER A 26 -5.82 22.07 31.16
CA SER A 26 -5.40 22.66 29.90
C SER A 26 -4.34 23.75 30.15
N LYS A 27 -3.15 23.62 29.55
CA LYS A 27 -2.17 24.72 29.45
C LYS A 27 -2.61 25.82 28.47
N THR A 28 -3.79 25.66 27.85
CA THR A 28 -4.36 26.55 26.84
C THR A 28 -5.58 27.35 27.34
N PHE A 29 -6.09 27.07 28.53
CA PHE A 29 -7.25 27.73 29.13
C PHE A 29 -6.90 28.20 30.54
N ASP A 30 -6.10 29.26 30.61
CA ASP A 30 -5.90 30.03 31.84
C ASP A 30 -7.16 30.89 32.10
N PRO A 31 -7.92 30.62 33.18
CA PRO A 31 -9.14 31.36 33.49
C PRO A 31 -8.88 32.82 33.88
N SER A 32 -7.65 33.19 34.24
CA SER A 32 -7.27 34.58 34.53
C SER A 32 -7.09 35.43 33.27
N ASN A 33 -6.84 34.79 32.12
CA ASN A 33 -6.71 35.42 30.81
C ASN A 33 -8.02 35.39 30.00
N GLN A 34 -9.11 34.88 30.59
CA GLN A 34 -10.44 34.84 29.99
C GLN A 34 -11.24 36.08 30.45
N ARG A 35 -11.76 36.87 29.51
CA ARG A 35 -12.74 37.92 29.83
C ARG A 35 -13.97 37.29 30.48
N THR A 36 -14.27 37.68 31.72
CA THR A 36 -15.45 37.29 32.50
C THR A 36 -16.74 37.97 32.02
N ASP A 37 -16.64 38.87 31.04
CA ASP A 37 -17.79 39.55 30.46
C ASP A 37 -18.46 38.62 29.44
N PHE A 38 -19.28 37.69 29.95
CA PHE A 38 -20.12 36.81 29.14
C PHE A 38 -21.23 37.57 28.39
N SER A 39 -21.41 38.86 28.67
CA SER A 39 -22.53 39.68 28.15
C SER A 39 -22.53 39.88 26.64
N THR A 40 -21.39 39.75 25.95
CA THR A 40 -21.30 39.89 24.48
C THR A 40 -20.94 38.59 23.77
N LYS A 41 -20.80 37.49 24.51
CA LYS A 41 -20.53 36.17 23.92
C LYS A 41 -21.84 35.44 23.68
N ALA A 42 -22.01 34.95 22.47
CA ALA A 42 -23.04 33.99 22.14
C ALA A 42 -22.79 32.69 22.87
N SER A 43 -23.81 32.16 23.54
CA SER A 43 -23.77 30.78 24.00
C SER A 43 -23.81 29.86 22.77
N LEU A 44 -22.85 28.95 22.68
CA LEU A 44 -22.80 27.98 21.57
C LEU A 44 -23.97 27.00 21.62
N THR A 45 -24.60 26.85 22.79
CA THR A 45 -25.71 25.93 23.02
C THR A 45 -27.06 26.62 23.01
N GLU A 46 -27.11 27.96 22.97
CA GLU A 46 -28.36 28.71 22.95
C GLU A 46 -28.55 29.47 21.65
N SER A 47 -29.69 29.25 21.01
CA SER A 47 -30.21 30.03 19.89
C SER A 47 -30.71 31.40 20.38
N PHE A 48 -30.41 32.46 19.62
CA PHE A 48 -30.88 33.82 19.89
C PHE A 48 -32.29 34.10 19.37
N ASP A 49 -32.67 33.45 18.26
CA ASP A 49 -33.97 33.67 17.64
C ASP A 49 -35.01 32.72 18.22
N THR A 50 -35.48 33.04 19.43
CA THR A 50 -36.59 32.31 20.07
C THR A 50 -37.96 32.76 19.53
N THR A 51 -38.00 33.81 18.71
CA THR A 51 -39.25 34.30 18.10
C THR A 51 -39.66 33.48 16.88
N LEU A 52 -38.69 33.03 16.10
CA LEU A 52 -38.90 32.15 14.97
C LEU A 52 -38.81 30.67 15.36
N TYR A 53 -37.92 30.35 16.30
CA TYR A 53 -37.73 29.00 16.83
C TYR A 53 -38.11 28.98 18.31
N ASP A 54 -39.41 28.91 18.58
CA ASP A 54 -39.94 28.88 19.94
C ASP A 54 -39.34 27.68 20.71
N ARG A 55 -38.44 27.99 21.65
CA ARG A 55 -37.80 27.00 22.51
C ARG A 55 -38.75 26.50 23.61
N ASN A 56 -39.75 27.31 23.96
CA ASN A 56 -40.68 27.04 25.05
C ASN A 56 -42.06 26.55 24.54
N GLY A 57 -42.21 26.46 23.22
CA GLY A 57 -43.41 25.95 22.55
C GLY A 57 -43.52 24.43 22.59
N ALA A 58 -44.53 23.90 21.90
CA ALA A 58 -44.72 22.46 21.75
C ALA A 58 -43.43 21.80 21.22
N ASP A 59 -43.14 20.59 21.71
CA ASP A 59 -41.92 19.84 21.37
C ASP A 59 -41.64 19.93 19.87
N LYS A 60 -40.51 20.56 19.52
CA LYS A 60 -40.06 20.78 18.14
C LYS A 60 -39.92 19.47 17.35
N TYR A 61 -39.85 18.33 18.05
CA TYR A 61 -39.78 17.01 17.47
C TYR A 61 -41.13 16.26 17.51
N ALA A 62 -42.20 16.89 18.02
CA ALA A 62 -43.54 16.31 18.00
C ALA A 62 -43.99 16.05 16.55
N GLY A 63 -44.27 14.79 16.25
CA GLY A 63 -44.67 14.34 14.91
C GLY A 63 -43.51 13.85 14.03
N TYR A 64 -42.27 13.96 14.50
CA TYR A 64 -41.11 13.36 13.85
C TYR A 64 -40.68 12.10 14.59
N ASN A 65 -40.27 11.09 13.82
CA ASN A 65 -39.66 9.90 14.39
C ASN A 65 -38.24 10.27 14.87
N THR A 66 -38.04 10.29 16.19
CA THR A 66 -36.72 10.53 16.80
C THR A 66 -35.83 9.28 16.83
N SER A 67 -36.38 8.13 16.42
CA SER A 67 -35.69 6.87 16.29
C SER A 67 -36.13 6.17 15.02
N ILE A 68 -35.18 5.61 14.28
CA ILE A 68 -35.44 4.70 13.17
C ILE A 68 -35.65 3.31 13.79
N ALA A 69 -36.71 2.62 13.39
CA ALA A 69 -36.93 1.24 13.82
C ALA A 69 -35.82 0.36 13.26
N VAL A 70 -35.07 -0.30 14.14
CA VAL A 70 -33.98 -1.23 13.77
C VAL A 70 -34.53 -2.60 13.33
N ASP A 71 -35.82 -2.85 13.58
CA ASP A 71 -36.47 -4.16 13.43
C ASP A 71 -37.66 -4.14 12.45
N GLY A 72 -37.79 -3.07 11.64
CA GLY A 72 -38.71 -3.06 10.51
C GLY A 72 -38.04 -3.81 9.38
N GLU A 73 -38.68 -4.88 8.89
CA GLU A 73 -38.26 -5.71 7.75
C GLU A 73 -37.50 -4.87 6.72
N ASP A 74 -36.17 -4.91 6.85
CA ASP A 74 -35.24 -4.26 5.95
C ASP A 74 -35.37 -5.07 4.66
N ASP A 75 -36.15 -4.55 3.71
CA ASP A 75 -36.14 -5.02 2.34
C ASP A 75 -34.69 -5.05 1.92
N GLU A 76 -34.13 -6.26 1.97
CA GLU A 76 -32.74 -6.67 1.81
C GLU A 76 -32.03 -5.70 0.85
N MET A 77 -31.49 -4.62 1.42
CA MET A 77 -30.72 -3.65 0.66
C MET A 77 -29.56 -4.45 0.08
N PRO A 78 -29.46 -4.58 -1.25
CA PRO A 78 -28.46 -5.44 -1.85
C PRO A 78 -27.10 -4.99 -1.32
N ASP A 79 -26.42 -5.90 -0.63
CA ASP A 79 -25.15 -5.67 0.06
C ASP A 79 -24.30 -4.67 -0.74
N ALA A 80 -24.24 -3.44 -0.22
CA ALA A 80 -23.44 -2.38 -0.81
C ALA A 80 -21.93 -2.70 -0.77
N ASP A 81 -21.56 -3.84 -0.18
CA ASP A 81 -20.22 -4.41 -0.10
C ASP A 81 -19.75 -5.07 -1.41
N ALA A 82 -20.64 -5.28 -2.40
CA ALA A 82 -20.24 -5.77 -3.72
C ALA A 82 -19.51 -4.71 -4.56
N ASP A 83 -19.65 -3.42 -4.23
CA ASP A 83 -19.08 -2.31 -4.99
C ASP A 83 -18.05 -1.54 -4.15
N GLN A 84 -16.85 -2.13 -4.02
CA GLN A 84 -15.69 -1.51 -3.35
C GLN A 84 -15.26 -0.14 -3.93
N SER A 85 -15.94 0.33 -4.99
CA SER A 85 -15.70 1.63 -5.63
C SER A 85 -16.15 2.83 -4.78
N ARG A 86 -17.10 2.65 -3.84
CA ARG A 86 -17.67 3.76 -3.07
C ARG A 86 -17.13 3.83 -1.65
N ARG A 87 -15.83 4.11 -1.51
CA ARG A 87 -15.23 4.39 -0.20
C ARG A 87 -15.80 5.70 0.37
N LEU A 88 -16.31 5.67 1.60
CA LEU A 88 -16.87 6.83 2.32
C LEU A 88 -15.85 7.93 2.66
N ILE A 89 -14.57 7.69 2.36
CA ILE A 89 -13.47 8.62 2.54
C ILE A 89 -12.97 9.11 1.19
N GLY A 90 -12.83 10.43 1.05
CA GLY A 90 -12.22 11.06 -0.13
C GLY A 90 -10.77 10.61 -0.30
N GLN A 91 -10.39 10.25 -1.53
CA GLN A 91 -9.00 9.95 -1.86
C GLN A 91 -8.24 11.27 -2.00
N TYR A 92 -7.29 11.54 -1.10
CA TYR A 92 -6.42 12.72 -1.16
C TYR A 92 -5.09 12.43 -1.90
N THR A 93 -4.91 11.21 -2.39
CA THR A 93 -3.79 10.77 -3.21
C THR A 93 -4.27 10.43 -4.62
N ALA A 94 -3.35 10.38 -5.60
CA ALA A 94 -3.66 9.97 -6.97
C ALA A 94 -4.39 8.62 -7.03
N SER A 95 -5.23 8.42 -8.05
CA SER A 95 -6.00 7.18 -8.19
C SER A 95 -5.08 5.99 -8.45
N LYS A 96 -5.56 4.78 -8.15
CA LYS A 96 -4.78 3.56 -8.38
C LYS A 96 -4.40 3.39 -9.85
N ASP A 97 -5.32 3.75 -10.76
CA ASP A 97 -5.08 3.69 -12.20
C ASP A 97 -4.02 4.68 -12.64
N GLN A 98 -4.06 5.92 -12.12
CA GLN A 98 -3.03 6.93 -12.37
C GLN A 98 -1.66 6.46 -11.87
N LEU A 99 -1.60 5.87 -10.68
CA LEU A 99 -0.33 5.35 -10.13
C LEU A 99 0.23 4.18 -10.95
N ASN A 100 -0.64 3.29 -11.45
CA ASN A 100 -0.22 2.15 -12.26
C ASN A 100 0.31 2.61 -13.64
N GLU A 101 -0.24 3.70 -14.21
CA GLU A 101 0.28 4.30 -15.44
C GLU A 101 1.75 4.72 -15.29
N PHE A 102 2.14 5.30 -14.16
CA PHE A 102 3.54 5.69 -13.92
C PHE A 102 4.44 4.54 -13.48
N ALA A 103 3.89 3.51 -12.83
CA ALA A 103 4.67 2.38 -12.33
C ALA A 103 5.04 1.35 -13.41
N SER A 104 4.20 1.20 -14.44
CA SER A 104 4.41 0.21 -15.52
C SER A 104 4.26 0.78 -16.93
N GLY A 105 4.03 2.08 -17.08
CA GLY A 105 3.81 2.72 -18.38
C GLY A 105 5.08 2.89 -19.22
N LYS A 106 4.86 3.14 -20.52
CA LYS A 106 5.92 3.42 -21.51
C LYS A 106 6.79 4.58 -21.05
N GLY A 107 7.97 4.26 -20.50
CA GLY A 107 8.89 5.21 -19.88
C GLY A 107 9.68 4.61 -18.71
N VAL A 108 9.17 3.52 -18.11
CA VAL A 108 9.90 2.71 -17.11
C VAL A 108 10.87 1.70 -17.77
N GLU A 109 10.93 1.69 -19.11
CA GLU A 109 11.95 0.98 -19.90
C GLU A 109 13.33 1.68 -19.83
N GLU A 110 13.50 2.67 -18.94
CA GLU A 110 14.84 3.07 -18.53
C GLU A 110 15.47 1.86 -17.83
N GLU A 111 16.46 1.25 -18.49
CA GLU A 111 17.25 0.19 -17.88
C GLU A 111 17.70 0.67 -16.50
N ASP A 112 17.35 -0.08 -15.45
CA ASP A 112 17.75 0.21 -14.08
C ASP A 112 19.23 0.64 -14.09
N ILE A 113 19.54 1.76 -13.45
CA ILE A 113 20.88 2.35 -13.41
C ILE A 113 21.91 1.30 -12.97
N LEU A 114 21.51 0.36 -12.09
CA LEU A 114 22.35 -0.77 -11.69
C LEU A 114 22.58 -1.77 -12.82
N LEU A 115 21.55 -2.08 -13.61
CA LEU A 115 21.63 -2.95 -14.78
C LEU A 115 22.48 -2.32 -15.90
N GLY A 116 22.34 -1.02 -16.15
CA GLY A 116 23.19 -0.28 -17.09
C GLY A 116 24.65 -0.22 -16.65
N ARG A 117 24.90 -0.06 -15.35
CA ARG A 117 26.26 -0.16 -14.78
C ARG A 117 26.84 -1.57 -14.91
N GLU A 118 26.02 -2.60 -14.70
CA GLU A 118 26.44 -3.99 -14.85
C GLU A 118 26.82 -4.30 -16.30
N LYS A 119 25.98 -3.93 -17.27
CA LYS A 119 26.26 -4.11 -18.69
C LYS A 119 27.53 -3.38 -19.11
N SER A 120 27.69 -2.11 -18.75
CA SER A 120 28.89 -1.33 -19.08
C SER A 120 30.17 -1.83 -18.39
N ALA A 121 30.06 -2.55 -17.26
CA ALA A 121 31.20 -3.20 -16.60
C ALA A 121 31.66 -4.47 -17.33
N ARG A 122 30.80 -5.12 -18.12
CA ARG A 122 31.15 -6.33 -18.89
C ARG A 122 32.08 -5.96 -20.04
N ILE A 123 33.12 -6.76 -20.21
CA ILE A 123 34.12 -6.56 -21.28
C ILE A 123 33.49 -6.80 -22.66
N SER A 124 32.51 -7.71 -22.76
CA SER A 124 31.79 -8.03 -24.00
C SER A 124 31.11 -6.81 -24.65
N GLU A 125 30.66 -5.85 -23.85
CA GLU A 125 30.01 -4.62 -24.36
C GLU A 125 31.02 -3.62 -24.93
N ARG A 126 32.29 -3.72 -24.54
CA ARG A 126 33.38 -2.86 -25.03
C ARG A 126 34.13 -3.47 -26.21
N GLU A 127 33.72 -4.66 -26.64
CA GLU A 127 34.37 -5.43 -27.68
C GLU A 127 33.71 -5.23 -29.03
N THR A 128 34.55 -5.08 -30.05
CA THR A 128 34.09 -5.02 -31.44
C THR A 128 33.63 -6.39 -31.92
N GLU A 129 32.81 -6.42 -32.97
CA GLU A 129 32.32 -7.67 -33.56
C GLU A 129 33.44 -8.64 -33.97
N TYR A 130 34.58 -8.10 -34.45
CA TYR A 130 35.75 -8.92 -34.77
C TYR A 130 36.37 -9.58 -33.52
N GLN A 131 36.43 -8.85 -32.40
CA GLN A 131 36.97 -9.37 -31.13
C GLN A 131 36.07 -10.47 -30.54
N LYS A 132 34.74 -10.34 -30.68
CA LYS A 132 33.76 -11.34 -30.24
C LYS A 132 33.91 -12.70 -30.93
N ARG A 133 34.49 -12.74 -32.14
CA ARG A 133 34.75 -14.00 -32.87
C ARG A 133 35.65 -14.99 -32.12
N ARG A 134 36.38 -14.54 -31.09
CA ARG A 134 37.16 -15.43 -30.22
C ARG A 134 36.28 -16.47 -29.50
N PHE A 135 35.02 -16.14 -29.20
CA PHE A 135 34.08 -17.07 -28.57
C PHE A 135 33.65 -18.20 -29.52
N ASN A 136 33.68 -17.94 -30.83
CA ASN A 136 33.35 -18.93 -31.87
C ASN A 136 34.55 -19.79 -32.27
N ARG A 137 35.74 -19.54 -31.73
CA ARG A 137 36.94 -20.29 -32.09
C ARG A 137 37.07 -21.50 -31.16
N ALA A 138 37.29 -22.69 -31.73
CA ALA A 138 37.64 -23.88 -30.97
C ALA A 138 38.89 -23.62 -30.11
N LEU A 139 38.76 -23.77 -28.80
CA LEU A 139 39.87 -23.66 -27.85
C LEU A 139 40.67 -24.96 -27.91
N THR A 140 41.80 -24.96 -28.64
CA THR A 140 42.75 -26.09 -28.64
C THR A 140 44.08 -25.66 -28.01
N PRO A 141 44.62 -26.42 -27.02
CA PRO A 141 44.04 -27.60 -26.39
C PRO A 141 42.81 -27.24 -25.53
N THR A 142 41.85 -28.16 -25.43
CA THR A 142 40.72 -28.01 -24.50
C THR A 142 41.31 -27.78 -23.11
N ARG A 143 40.89 -26.70 -22.46
CA ARG A 143 41.32 -26.43 -21.08
C ARG A 143 40.97 -27.68 -20.27
N ALA A 144 41.96 -28.33 -19.68
CA ALA A 144 41.73 -29.51 -18.85
C ALA A 144 40.88 -29.09 -17.65
N ASP A 145 39.57 -29.20 -17.80
CA ASP A 145 38.61 -29.00 -16.73
C ASP A 145 38.63 -30.27 -15.86
N PRO A 146 39.03 -30.17 -14.58
CA PRO A 146 39.12 -31.33 -13.69
C PRO A 146 37.76 -32.00 -13.42
N PHE A 147 36.64 -31.44 -13.91
CA PHE A 147 35.29 -31.99 -13.76
C PHE A 147 34.68 -32.52 -15.07
N ALA A 148 35.40 -32.45 -16.20
CA ALA A 148 34.86 -32.74 -17.53
C ALA A 148 35.22 -34.12 -18.09
N GLU A 149 35.34 -35.15 -17.25
CA GLU A 149 35.79 -36.50 -17.65
C GLU A 149 34.89 -37.22 -18.69
N ASN A 150 33.76 -36.63 -19.16
CA ASN A 150 32.86 -37.24 -20.15
C ASN A 150 32.27 -36.28 -21.21
N ALA A 151 32.82 -35.08 -21.44
CA ALA A 151 32.20 -34.09 -22.33
C ALA A 151 32.63 -34.16 -23.82
N ASN A 152 33.55 -35.05 -24.20
CA ASN A 152 34.18 -35.00 -25.54
C ASN A 152 33.47 -35.82 -26.64
N ALA A 153 32.21 -36.21 -26.47
CA ALA A 153 31.51 -37.03 -27.47
C ALA A 153 30.46 -36.29 -28.32
N ASN A 154 30.04 -35.07 -28.01
CA ASN A 154 28.91 -34.44 -28.75
C ASN A 154 28.85 -32.89 -28.79
N VAL A 155 30.00 -32.20 -28.85
CA VAL A 155 30.01 -30.72 -28.66
C VAL A 155 29.62 -29.93 -29.92
N GLU A 156 29.48 -30.54 -31.10
CA GLU A 156 29.12 -29.79 -32.30
C GLU A 156 27.61 -29.53 -32.49
N ALA A 157 26.72 -30.19 -31.70
CA ALA A 157 25.27 -30.07 -31.88
C ALA A 157 24.52 -29.33 -30.74
N GLU A 158 25.09 -29.23 -29.54
CA GLU A 158 24.31 -28.88 -28.34
C GLU A 158 24.38 -27.41 -27.91
N GLY A 159 25.35 -26.63 -28.40
CA GLY A 159 25.49 -25.21 -28.04
C GLY A 159 24.30 -24.33 -28.46
N HIS A 160 23.63 -24.68 -29.56
CA HIS A 160 22.42 -23.99 -30.01
C HIS A 160 21.14 -24.53 -29.35
N ALA A 161 21.13 -25.79 -28.92
CA ALA A 161 19.96 -26.39 -28.29
C ALA A 161 19.67 -25.79 -26.90
N ILE A 162 20.73 -25.52 -26.10
CA ILE A 162 20.56 -24.99 -24.74
C ILE A 162 19.99 -23.55 -24.76
N ALA A 163 20.53 -22.67 -25.62
CA ALA A 163 20.01 -21.31 -25.77
C ALA A 163 18.55 -21.28 -26.25
N THR A 164 18.22 -22.15 -27.20
CA THR A 164 16.85 -22.26 -27.72
C THR A 164 15.88 -22.82 -26.69
N SER A 165 16.32 -23.74 -25.83
CA SER A 165 15.50 -24.33 -24.76
C SER A 165 15.18 -23.32 -23.65
N LEU A 166 16.14 -22.49 -23.24
CA LEU A 166 15.93 -21.43 -22.24
C LEU A 166 14.96 -20.35 -22.75
N ASP A 167 15.07 -19.97 -24.02
CA ASP A 167 14.15 -19.01 -24.65
C ASP A 167 12.73 -19.58 -24.82
N PHE A 168 12.60 -20.90 -24.99
CA PHE A 168 11.30 -21.56 -25.08
C PHE A 168 10.63 -21.67 -23.70
N GLU A 169 11.37 -22.07 -22.67
CA GLU A 169 10.87 -22.20 -21.29
C GLU A 169 10.45 -20.85 -20.70
N THR A 170 11.21 -19.79 -20.98
CA THR A 170 10.85 -18.41 -20.58
C THR A 170 9.65 -17.83 -21.34
N ARG A 171 9.34 -18.36 -22.53
CA ARG A 171 8.17 -17.98 -23.33
C ARG A 171 6.91 -18.75 -22.90
N GLU A 172 7.02 -20.05 -22.64
CA GLU A 172 5.91 -20.86 -22.10
C GLU A 172 5.54 -20.44 -20.66
N GLY A 173 6.53 -20.11 -19.82
CA GLY A 173 6.29 -19.58 -18.48
C GLY A 173 5.60 -18.20 -18.47
N ARG A 174 5.69 -17.43 -19.57
CA ARG A 174 4.92 -16.19 -19.76
C ARG A 174 3.51 -16.47 -20.24
N ARG A 175 3.31 -17.42 -21.17
CA ARG A 175 1.99 -17.77 -21.71
C ARG A 175 1.07 -18.38 -20.64
N THR A 176 1.60 -19.26 -19.80
CA THR A 176 0.85 -19.88 -18.68
C THR A 176 0.41 -18.86 -17.63
N ARG A 177 1.24 -17.86 -17.31
CA ARG A 177 0.85 -16.75 -16.42
C ARG A 177 -0.19 -15.81 -17.02
N GLU A 178 -0.26 -15.72 -18.34
CA GLU A 178 -1.26 -14.92 -19.05
C GLU A 178 -2.62 -15.65 -19.13
N GLU A 179 -2.61 -16.99 -19.15
CA GLU A 179 -3.82 -17.83 -19.12
C GLU A 179 -4.42 -17.95 -17.71
N ASP A 180 -3.60 -17.98 -16.64
CA ASP A 180 -4.08 -18.00 -15.25
C ASP A 180 -4.69 -16.67 -14.77
N HIS A 181 -4.54 -15.59 -15.55
CA HIS A 181 -5.04 -14.24 -15.24
C HIS A 181 -6.25 -13.81 -16.09
N ARG A 182 -6.89 -14.75 -16.79
CA ARG A 182 -8.17 -14.55 -17.51
C ARG A 182 -9.33 -15.22 -16.79
#